data_AF-A0A7L2HCX4-F1
#
_entry.id   AF-A0A7L2HCX4-F1
#
_cell.length_a   1.000
_cell.length_b   1.000
_cell.length_c   1.000
_cell.angle_alpha   90.00
_cell.angle_beta   90.00
_cell.angle_gamma   90.00
#
_symmetry.space_group_name_H-M   'P 1'
#
loop_
_entity.id
_entity.type
_entity.pdbx_description
1 polymer ?
#
loop_
_entity_poly.entity_id
_entity_poly.type
_entity_poly.pdbx_seq_one_letter_code
_entity_poly.pdbx_strand_id
1 'polypeptide(L)'
;TDFWNKENSDCENSSFHLSCCFVLKLNDLQSVNVGLFDQYFRITGRSADHIVTCLTRDSYNTHTFIQQLMAVLSLLARTPSPEPVDKDFYSEFGSKNTGKMENYELIHSSRVKFIYPNEEEIGDLAFLVAEKMDGLTNLQSLNILLYVLAFQVNHVEGSAQNTSLLQPKTLILTSSDLFLFDEDYISYPLPEFAKEPPKRDKYQLADGRRIRDLDRVLMGYQTYPQALTFVFDDVQNQDLMQNLTLDHFGE
;
A
#
# COMPACT_ATOMS: atom_id res chain seq x y z
N THR A 1 1.60 31.08 -8.01
CA THR A 1 1.13 32.23 -7.22
C THR A 1 0.13 31.72 -6.21
N ASP A 2 0.63 31.58 -4.98
CA ASP A 2 0.03 31.23 -3.69
C ASP A 2 -1.50 31.11 -3.63
N PHE A 3 -2.01 29.88 -3.74
CA PHE A 3 -3.39 29.54 -3.39
C PHE A 3 -3.57 29.19 -1.90
N TRP A 4 -2.45 29.02 -1.17
CA TRP A 4 -2.44 28.60 0.23
C TRP A 4 -2.74 29.72 1.23
N ASN A 5 -2.78 30.98 0.80
CA ASN A 5 -2.96 32.15 1.69
C ASN A 5 -4.36 32.78 1.64
N LYS A 6 -5.38 32.05 1.18
CA LYS A 6 -6.76 32.55 1.25
C LYS A 6 -7.47 31.92 2.44
N GLU A 7 -7.34 32.57 3.59
CA GLU A 7 -8.23 32.36 4.73
C GLU A 7 -9.67 32.55 4.25
N ASN A 8 -10.42 31.46 4.20
CA ASN A 8 -11.88 31.52 4.12
C ASN A 8 -12.37 31.96 5.50
N SER A 9 -12.72 33.23 5.61
CA SER A 9 -13.09 33.92 6.84
C SER A 9 -14.50 33.59 7.36
N ASP A 10 -14.99 32.36 7.20
CA ASP A 10 -16.35 31.97 7.62
C ASP A 10 -16.41 30.51 8.16
N CYS A 11 -15.44 30.13 9.00
CA CYS A 11 -15.53 28.87 9.78
C CYS A 11 -15.05 29.09 11.20
N GLU A 12 -15.61 30.08 11.89
CA GLU A 12 -15.48 30.17 13.35
C GLU A 12 -16.56 29.29 14.01
N ASN A 13 -16.11 28.30 14.78
CA ASN A 13 -16.88 27.31 15.58
C ASN A 13 -17.09 25.90 14.99
N SER A 14 -16.04 25.28 14.45
CA SER A 14 -15.92 23.81 14.56
C SER A 14 -14.48 23.45 14.94
N SER A 15 -14.30 22.54 15.89
CA SER A 15 -13.00 22.04 16.36
C SER A 15 -12.25 21.20 15.32
N PHE A 16 -12.66 21.28 14.05
CA PHE A 16 -12.11 20.51 12.93
C PHE A 16 -11.69 21.48 11.84
N HIS A 17 -10.38 21.56 11.59
CA HIS A 17 -9.84 22.23 10.42
C HIS A 17 -10.12 21.37 9.19
N LEU A 18 -11.18 21.69 8.45
CA LEU A 18 -11.46 21.07 7.16
C LEU A 18 -10.74 21.86 6.07
N SER A 19 -9.69 21.28 5.51
CA SER A 19 -8.95 21.84 4.37
C SER A 19 -9.30 21.07 3.10
N CYS A 20 -9.66 21.79 2.04
CA CYS A 20 -9.92 21.19 0.75
C CYS A 20 -8.59 20.97 0.01
N CYS A 21 -8.16 19.71 -0.11
CA CYS A 21 -6.90 19.35 -0.77
C CYS A 21 -7.08 19.01 -2.25
N PHE A 22 -8.26 18.55 -2.65
CA PHE A 22 -8.54 18.07 -4.00
C PHE A 22 -10.05 18.16 -4.28
N VAL A 23 -10.40 18.59 -5.49
CA VAL A 23 -11.79 18.64 -5.97
C VAL A 23 -11.86 18.00 -7.33
N LEU A 24 -12.72 16.99 -7.46
CA LEU A 24 -13.03 16.35 -8.74
C LEU A 24 -14.54 16.28 -8.91
N LYS A 25 -15.02 16.69 -10.09
CA LYS A 25 -16.42 16.47 -10.44
C LYS A 25 -16.63 15.00 -10.74
N LEU A 26 -17.70 14.40 -10.21
CA LEU A 26 -18.00 12.99 -10.43
C LEU A 26 -18.13 12.61 -11.92
N ASN A 27 -18.56 13.53 -12.79
CA ASN A 27 -18.62 13.30 -14.24
C ASN A 27 -17.25 13.25 -14.94
N ASP A 28 -16.20 13.71 -14.25
CA ASP A 28 -14.82 13.69 -14.73
C ASP A 28 -14.03 12.49 -14.17
N LEU A 29 -14.62 11.74 -13.22
CA LEU A 29 -14.08 10.48 -12.72
C LEU A 29 -14.10 9.42 -13.83
N GLN A 30 -12.97 8.81 -14.12
CA GLN A 30 -12.84 7.77 -15.14
C GLN A 30 -12.63 6.40 -14.51
N SER A 31 -11.71 6.30 -13.56
CA SER A 31 -11.42 5.05 -12.88
C SER A 31 -11.02 5.22 -11.42
N VAL A 32 -11.22 4.15 -10.66
CA VAL A 32 -10.76 3.99 -9.28
C VAL A 32 -9.91 2.72 -9.26
N ASN A 33 -8.62 2.87 -9.00
CA ASN A 33 -7.70 1.74 -8.85
C ASN A 33 -7.60 1.42 -7.36
N VAL A 34 -7.93 0.20 -6.98
CA VAL A 34 -7.87 -0.27 -5.59
C VAL A 34 -6.51 -0.93 -5.39
N GLY A 35 -5.84 -0.58 -4.29
CA GLY A 35 -4.55 -1.15 -3.95
C GLY A 35 -4.65 -2.55 -3.38
N LEU A 36 -3.51 -3.25 -3.30
CA LEU A 36 -3.39 -4.55 -2.65
C LEU A 36 -4.00 -4.51 -1.23
N PHE A 37 -4.85 -5.49 -0.94
CA PHE A 37 -5.54 -5.66 0.35
C PHE A 37 -6.27 -4.41 0.84
N ASP A 38 -6.84 -3.64 -0.10
CA ASP A 38 -7.60 -2.41 0.14
C ASP A 38 -6.84 -1.36 0.97
N GLN A 39 -5.51 -1.39 0.97
CA GLN A 39 -4.68 -0.48 1.78
C GLN A 39 -4.69 0.97 1.27
N TYR A 40 -5.09 1.16 0.01
CA TYR A 40 -5.23 2.47 -0.62
C TYR A 40 -6.18 2.39 -1.81
N PHE A 41 -6.55 3.55 -2.34
CA PHE A 41 -7.18 3.67 -3.65
C PHE A 41 -6.64 4.89 -4.39
N ARG A 42 -6.69 4.87 -5.71
CA ARG A 42 -6.31 5.97 -6.59
C ARG A 42 -7.47 6.33 -7.50
N ILE A 43 -7.90 7.57 -7.41
CA ILE A 43 -8.89 8.17 -8.30
C ILE A 43 -8.16 8.78 -9.50
N THR A 44 -8.67 8.47 -10.69
CA THR A 44 -8.14 8.97 -11.96
C THR A 44 -9.25 9.62 -12.77
N GLY A 45 -9.04 10.87 -13.18
CA GLY A 45 -9.82 11.56 -14.19
C GLY A 45 -9.05 11.75 -15.51
N ARG A 46 -9.54 12.66 -16.35
CA ARG A 46 -9.10 12.84 -17.75
C ARG A 46 -7.67 13.37 -17.94
N SER A 47 -7.03 13.83 -16.87
CA SER A 47 -5.79 14.58 -16.92
C SER A 47 -5.01 14.46 -15.61
N ALA A 48 -3.72 14.81 -15.61
CA ALA A 48 -2.83 14.60 -14.48
C ALA A 48 -3.22 15.38 -13.21
N ASP A 49 -3.88 16.53 -13.37
CA ASP A 49 -4.45 17.34 -12.29
C ASP A 49 -5.69 16.69 -11.64
N HIS A 50 -6.28 15.68 -12.28
CA HIS A 50 -7.42 14.92 -11.79
C HIS A 50 -7.02 13.55 -11.23
N ILE A 51 -5.80 13.41 -10.73
CA ILE A 51 -5.31 12.19 -10.11
C ILE A 51 -4.99 12.43 -8.65
N VAL A 52 -5.53 11.57 -7.78
CA VAL A 52 -5.20 11.55 -6.35
C VAL A 52 -5.09 10.12 -5.86
N THR A 53 -4.03 9.82 -5.12
CA THR A 53 -3.84 8.55 -4.42
C THR A 53 -4.08 8.75 -2.93
N CYS A 54 -4.99 7.96 -2.36
CA CYS A 54 -5.38 8.02 -0.96
C CYS A 54 -4.88 6.79 -0.22
N LEU A 55 -3.82 6.96 0.57
CA LEU A 55 -3.23 5.91 1.41
C LEU A 55 -3.98 5.82 2.75
N THR A 56 -5.07 5.06 2.78
CA THR A 56 -5.94 4.92 3.96
C THR A 56 -5.30 4.07 5.06
N ARG A 57 -4.51 3.06 4.68
CA ARG A 57 -3.93 2.05 5.60
C ARG A 57 -5.00 1.27 6.38
N ASP A 58 -6.22 1.25 5.86
CA ASP A 58 -7.40 0.67 6.50
C ASP A 58 -8.33 0.13 5.43
N SER A 59 -8.35 -1.20 5.30
CA SER A 59 -9.14 -1.91 4.31
C SER A 59 -10.64 -1.71 4.48
N TYR A 60 -11.13 -1.64 5.72
CA TYR A 60 -12.56 -1.45 6.01
C TYR A 60 -13.02 -0.05 5.58
N ASN A 61 -12.22 0.97 5.88
CA ASN A 61 -12.53 2.34 5.47
C ASN A 61 -12.42 2.52 3.96
N THR A 62 -11.40 1.93 3.31
CA THR A 62 -11.30 1.91 1.84
C THR A 62 -12.52 1.25 1.21
N HIS A 63 -12.89 0.07 1.69
CA HIS A 63 -14.05 -0.67 1.18
C HIS A 63 -15.33 0.15 1.35
N THR A 64 -15.55 0.71 2.54
CA THR A 64 -16.70 1.58 2.82
C THR A 64 -16.75 2.77 1.88
N PHE A 65 -15.62 3.44 1.65
CA PHE A 65 -15.54 4.56 0.71
C PHE A 65 -15.92 4.15 -0.72
N ILE A 66 -15.37 3.03 -1.20
CA ILE A 66 -15.65 2.51 -2.55
C ILE A 66 -17.15 2.20 -2.72
N GLN A 67 -17.76 1.53 -1.74
CA GLN A 67 -19.19 1.22 -1.76
C GLN A 67 -20.07 2.49 -1.79
N GLN A 68 -19.73 3.47 -0.97
CA GLN A 68 -20.44 4.76 -0.96
C GLN A 68 -20.25 5.51 -2.27
N LEU A 69 -19.05 5.48 -2.87
CA LEU A 69 -18.78 6.08 -4.16
C LEU A 69 -19.62 5.42 -5.26
N MET A 70 -19.69 4.10 -5.31
CA MET A 70 -20.57 3.37 -6.24
C MET A 70 -22.03 3.78 -6.06
N ALA A 71 -22.53 3.82 -4.82
CA ALA A 71 -23.91 4.24 -4.53
C ALA A 71 -24.21 5.67 -5.02
N VAL A 72 -23.28 6.61 -4.82
CA VAL A 72 -23.42 7.99 -5.31
C VAL A 72 -23.38 8.05 -6.84
N LEU A 73 -22.51 7.27 -7.49
CA LEU A 73 -22.44 7.20 -8.95
C LEU A 73 -23.72 6.64 -9.57
N SER A 74 -24.42 5.72 -8.89
CA SER A 74 -25.72 5.20 -9.35
C SER A 74 -26.79 6.29 -9.43
N LEU A 75 -26.70 7.33 -8.61
CA LEU A 75 -27.60 8.49 -8.69
C LEU A 75 -27.39 9.31 -9.98
N LEU A 76 -26.19 9.23 -10.59
CA LEU A 76 -25.85 9.93 -11.82
C LEU A 76 -26.18 9.12 -13.08
N ALA A 77 -26.46 7.82 -12.94
CA ALA A 77 -26.85 6.96 -14.04
C ALA A 77 -28.20 7.43 -14.61
N ARG A 78 -28.16 8.14 -15.76
CA ARG A 78 -29.39 8.55 -16.45
C ARG A 78 -30.04 7.34 -17.11
N THR A 79 -31.21 6.98 -16.60
CA THR A 79 -32.18 5.97 -17.09
C THR A 79 -31.69 4.52 -17.13
N PRO A 80 -32.47 3.56 -16.60
CA PRO A 80 -32.07 2.17 -16.56
C PRO A 80 -32.16 1.58 -17.97
N SER A 81 -31.03 1.09 -18.49
CA SER A 81 -31.12 -0.06 -19.39
C SER A 81 -31.65 -1.21 -18.53
N PRO A 82 -32.69 -1.94 -18.95
CA PRO A 82 -33.25 -3.00 -18.13
C PRO A 82 -32.29 -4.18 -18.13
N GLU A 83 -31.44 -4.33 -17.11
CA GLU A 83 -30.73 -5.57 -16.76
C GLU A 83 -30.09 -5.44 -15.35
N PRO A 84 -29.83 -6.57 -14.67
CA PRO A 84 -30.52 -6.90 -13.42
C PRO A 84 -29.77 -6.45 -12.16
N VAL A 85 -30.61 -6.14 -11.15
CA VAL A 85 -30.39 -6.07 -9.69
C VAL A 85 -28.94 -6.08 -9.20
N ASP A 86 -28.57 -4.94 -8.60
CA ASP A 86 -27.38 -4.67 -7.79
C ASP A 86 -26.87 -5.90 -7.03
N LYS A 87 -25.61 -6.27 -7.27
CA LYS A 87 -24.89 -7.27 -6.48
C LYS A 87 -23.60 -6.68 -5.95
N ASP A 88 -23.44 -6.84 -4.64
CA ASP A 88 -22.30 -6.42 -3.85
C ASP A 88 -21.08 -7.32 -4.17
N PHE A 89 -19.87 -6.75 -4.20
CA PHE A 89 -18.60 -7.37 -4.58
C PHE A 89 -18.34 -8.74 -3.90
N TYR A 90 -18.70 -8.88 -2.62
CA TYR A 90 -18.53 -10.15 -1.89
C TYR A 90 -19.56 -11.23 -2.27
N SER A 91 -20.64 -10.87 -2.94
CA SER A 91 -21.68 -11.81 -3.38
C SER A 91 -21.35 -12.51 -4.71
N GLU A 92 -20.44 -11.96 -5.52
CA GLU A 92 -19.99 -12.57 -6.78
C GLU A 92 -18.93 -13.66 -6.59
N PHE A 93 -18.04 -13.54 -5.59
CA PHE A 93 -17.10 -14.62 -5.23
C PHE A 93 -17.80 -15.92 -4.81
N GLY A 94 -19.06 -15.83 -4.34
CA GLY A 94 -19.85 -16.99 -3.89
C GLY A 94 -20.79 -17.59 -4.92
N SER A 95 -21.12 -16.90 -6.03
CA SER A 95 -22.16 -17.36 -6.97
C SER A 95 -21.66 -17.43 -8.41
N LYS A 96 -21.53 -18.64 -8.95
CA LYS A 96 -20.90 -18.95 -10.25
C LYS A 96 -21.54 -18.33 -11.50
N ASN A 97 -22.62 -17.55 -11.40
CA ASN A 97 -23.49 -17.27 -12.55
C ASN A 97 -24.05 -15.82 -12.59
N THR A 98 -23.27 -14.74 -12.46
CA THR A 98 -23.69 -13.40 -12.93
C THR A 98 -22.52 -12.42 -12.92
N GLY A 99 -22.32 -11.68 -14.01
CA GLY A 99 -21.21 -10.72 -14.18
C GLY A 99 -19.93 -11.40 -14.66
N LYS A 100 -19.58 -11.23 -15.94
CA LYS A 100 -18.25 -11.65 -16.42
C LYS A 100 -17.22 -10.70 -15.79
N MET A 101 -16.58 -11.11 -14.70
CA MET A 101 -15.35 -10.48 -14.21
C MET A 101 -14.25 -10.74 -15.25
N GLU A 102 -14.15 -9.89 -16.26
CA GLU A 102 -13.05 -9.91 -17.22
C GLU A 102 -11.92 -9.06 -16.62
N ASN A 103 -10.85 -9.72 -16.15
CA ASN A 103 -9.58 -9.11 -15.73
C ASN A 103 -9.58 -8.26 -14.43
N TYR A 104 -10.37 -8.61 -13.40
CA TYR A 104 -10.40 -7.86 -12.13
C TYR A 104 -10.84 -6.38 -12.29
N GLU A 105 -11.54 -6.08 -13.38
CA GLU A 105 -12.12 -4.76 -13.67
C GLU A 105 -13.66 -4.85 -13.60
N LEU A 106 -14.27 -3.91 -12.89
CA LEU A 106 -15.72 -3.72 -12.78
C LEU A 106 -16.10 -2.39 -13.44
N ILE A 107 -16.86 -2.45 -14.53
CA ILE A 107 -17.39 -1.24 -15.19
C ILE A 107 -18.76 -0.91 -14.60
N HIS A 108 -18.83 0.19 -13.86
CA HIS A 108 -20.07 0.65 -13.25
C HIS A 108 -21.04 1.24 -14.30
N SER A 109 -22.35 1.31 -13.99
CA SER A 109 -23.39 1.87 -14.87
C SER A 109 -23.13 3.33 -15.28
N SER A 110 -22.43 4.09 -14.43
CA SER A 110 -21.94 5.45 -14.70
C SER A 110 -20.76 5.50 -15.68
N ARG A 111 -20.29 4.34 -16.18
CA ARG A 111 -19.10 4.13 -17.02
C ARG A 111 -17.76 4.33 -16.29
N VAL A 112 -17.78 4.53 -14.98
CA VAL A 112 -16.57 4.56 -14.16
C VAL A 112 -16.05 3.14 -13.98
N LYS A 113 -14.74 2.95 -14.17
CA LYS A 113 -14.07 1.65 -13.99
C LYS A 113 -13.55 1.51 -12.57
N PHE A 114 -13.81 0.39 -11.93
CA PHE A 114 -13.20 0.01 -10.66
C PHE A 114 -12.22 -1.13 -10.95
N ILE A 115 -10.93 -0.88 -10.77
CA ILE A 115 -9.84 -1.78 -11.14
C ILE A 115 -9.24 -2.32 -9.84
N TYR A 116 -9.26 -3.63 -9.68
CA TYR A 116 -8.71 -4.32 -8.52
C TYR A 116 -7.40 -5.01 -8.87
N PRO A 117 -6.52 -5.24 -7.88
CA PRO A 117 -5.28 -5.99 -8.09
C PRO A 117 -5.58 -7.40 -8.63
N ASN A 118 -4.88 -7.79 -9.68
CA ASN A 118 -5.02 -9.10 -10.30
C ASN A 118 -3.94 -10.08 -9.79
N GLU A 119 -4.03 -11.34 -10.22
CA GLU A 119 -3.03 -12.37 -9.88
C GLU A 119 -1.62 -12.04 -10.39
N GLU A 120 -1.51 -11.30 -11.49
CA GLU A 120 -0.22 -10.85 -12.04
C GLU A 120 0.47 -9.88 -11.09
N GLU A 121 -0.24 -8.90 -10.52
CA GLU A 121 0.34 -7.95 -9.56
C GLU A 121 0.83 -8.63 -8.29
N ILE A 122 0.11 -9.65 -7.81
CA ILE A 122 0.54 -10.50 -6.68
C ILE A 122 1.75 -11.35 -7.09
N GLY A 123 1.73 -11.92 -8.29
CA GLY A 123 2.80 -12.73 -8.86
C GLY A 123 4.10 -11.96 -9.04
N ASP A 124 4.03 -10.74 -9.57
CA ASP A 124 5.16 -9.83 -9.75
C ASP A 124 5.79 -9.45 -8.41
N LEU A 125 4.95 -9.16 -7.41
CA LEU A 125 5.42 -8.86 -6.07
C LEU A 125 6.09 -10.08 -5.42
N ALA A 126 5.49 -11.26 -5.57
CA ALA A 126 6.08 -12.50 -5.08
C ALA A 126 7.42 -12.81 -5.79
N PHE A 127 7.50 -12.58 -7.09
CA PHE A 127 8.73 -12.73 -7.87
C PHE A 127 9.81 -11.76 -7.40
N LEU A 128 9.47 -10.48 -7.23
CA LEU A 128 10.39 -9.47 -6.72
C LEU A 128 10.95 -9.85 -5.36
N VAL A 129 10.07 -10.28 -4.44
CA VAL A 129 10.48 -10.71 -3.10
C VAL A 129 11.41 -11.93 -3.19
N ALA A 130 11.10 -12.91 -4.04
CA ALA A 130 11.92 -14.08 -4.25
C ALA A 130 13.30 -13.74 -4.86
N GLU A 131 13.37 -12.78 -5.78
CA GLU A 131 14.64 -12.31 -6.36
C GLU A 131 15.57 -11.69 -5.31
N LYS A 132 15.00 -10.99 -4.31
CA LYS A 132 15.77 -10.36 -3.23
C LYS A 132 16.22 -11.34 -2.14
N MET A 133 15.67 -12.56 -2.11
CA MET A 133 16.19 -13.65 -1.29
C MET A 133 17.40 -14.27 -2.01
N ASP A 134 18.61 -13.94 -1.56
CA ASP A 134 19.88 -14.36 -2.18
C ASP A 134 20.17 -15.88 -1.99
N GLY A 135 19.31 -16.72 -2.59
CA GLY A 135 19.27 -18.15 -2.34
C GLY A 135 18.21 -18.88 -3.15
N LEU A 136 18.41 -18.96 -4.47
CA LEU A 136 17.67 -19.83 -5.38
C LEU A 136 17.81 -21.31 -4.99
N THR A 137 16.99 -21.80 -4.06
CA THR A 137 16.79 -23.25 -3.87
C THR A 137 15.35 -23.68 -3.56
N ASN A 138 14.43 -22.79 -3.24
CA ASN A 138 13.01 -23.17 -3.12
C ASN A 138 12.09 -22.05 -3.62
N LEU A 139 11.80 -22.05 -4.93
CA LEU A 139 10.63 -21.37 -5.52
C LEU A 139 9.31 -22.04 -5.09
N GLN A 140 9.26 -22.70 -3.94
CA GLN A 140 8.05 -23.29 -3.40
C GLN A 140 7.16 -22.14 -2.91
N SER A 141 6.14 -21.81 -3.71
CA SER A 141 5.00 -20.94 -3.39
C SER A 141 5.33 -19.85 -2.35
N LEU A 142 5.97 -18.77 -2.79
CA LEU A 142 6.16 -17.61 -1.95
C LEU A 142 4.79 -16.99 -1.68
N ASN A 143 4.23 -17.30 -0.52
CA ASN A 143 2.91 -16.82 -0.11
C ASN A 143 3.08 -15.52 0.65
N ILE A 144 2.52 -14.44 0.12
CA ILE A 144 2.39 -13.19 0.85
C ILE A 144 1.33 -13.40 1.94
N LEU A 145 1.76 -13.42 3.18
CA LEU A 145 0.90 -13.63 4.36
C LEU A 145 0.36 -12.31 4.90
N LEU A 146 1.14 -11.24 4.75
CA LEU A 146 0.77 -9.90 5.20
C LEU A 146 1.35 -8.87 4.24
N TYR A 147 0.55 -7.85 3.94
CA TYR A 147 0.97 -6.63 3.26
C TYR A 147 0.29 -5.47 3.98
N VAL A 148 1.09 -4.56 4.56
CA VAL A 148 0.58 -3.43 5.33
C VAL A 148 1.38 -2.18 5.03
N LEU A 149 0.67 -1.06 4.88
CA LEU A 149 1.30 0.26 4.78
C LEU A 149 1.53 0.82 6.17
N ALA A 150 2.78 1.08 6.51
CA ALA A 150 3.19 1.51 7.84
C ALA A 150 4.11 2.73 7.77
N PHE A 151 4.51 3.21 8.95
CA PHE A 151 5.58 4.19 9.09
C PHE A 151 6.73 3.57 9.86
N GLN A 152 7.92 3.64 9.29
CA GLN A 152 9.16 3.39 10.01
C GLN A 152 9.49 4.63 10.83
N VAL A 153 9.81 4.40 12.11
CA VAL A 153 10.28 5.43 13.01
C VAL A 153 11.80 5.46 12.93
N ASN A 154 12.37 6.51 12.36
CA ASN A 154 13.81 6.70 12.38
C ASN A 154 14.20 7.60 13.56
N HIS A 155 15.06 7.08 14.42
CA HIS A 155 15.66 7.87 15.49
C HIS A 155 16.85 8.66 14.93
N VAL A 156 16.77 9.99 14.94
CA VAL A 156 17.91 10.83 14.57
C VAL A 156 18.77 11.01 15.82
N GLU A 157 19.87 10.27 15.91
CA GLU A 157 20.86 10.48 16.98
C GLU A 157 21.49 11.87 16.85
N GLY A 158 21.40 12.69 17.92
CA GLY A 158 22.10 13.97 18.03
C GLY A 158 21.27 15.25 17.89
N SER A 159 19.95 15.18 17.66
CA SER A 159 19.07 16.36 17.69
C SER A 159 18.49 16.59 19.09
N ALA A 160 18.67 17.80 19.64
CA ALA A 160 18.05 18.24 20.89
C ALA A 160 16.51 18.41 20.79
N GLN A 161 15.93 18.20 19.59
CA GLN A 161 14.49 18.18 19.37
C GLN A 161 14.05 16.74 19.06
N ASN A 162 13.20 16.20 19.94
CA ASN A 162 12.59 14.86 19.89
C ASN A 162 11.60 14.67 18.72
N THR A 163 11.95 15.07 17.51
CA THR A 163 11.11 14.85 16.33
C THR A 163 11.61 13.62 15.58
N SER A 164 11.05 12.45 15.89
CA SER A 164 11.24 11.25 15.08
C SER A 164 10.65 11.49 13.68
N LEU A 165 11.47 11.27 12.65
CA LEU A 165 10.99 11.35 11.28
C LEU A 165 10.28 10.03 10.94
N LEU A 166 8.99 10.12 10.62
CA LEU A 166 8.20 9.00 10.13
C LEU A 166 8.41 8.84 8.63
N GLN A 167 8.92 7.69 8.21
CA GLN A 167 9.05 7.35 6.79
C GLN A 167 8.01 6.31 6.40
N PRO A 168 7.19 6.57 5.35
CA PRO A 168 6.23 5.58 4.89
C PRO A 168 6.98 4.36 4.31
N LYS A 169 6.54 3.16 4.69
CA LYS A 169 7.08 1.89 4.20
C LYS A 169 5.94 0.90 3.95
N THR A 170 6.20 -0.06 3.06
CA THR A 170 5.37 -1.24 2.88
C THR A 170 6.03 -2.41 3.60
N LEU A 171 5.33 -2.98 4.58
CA LEU A 171 5.74 -4.19 5.28
C LEU A 171 5.14 -5.40 4.59
N ILE A 172 5.99 -6.32 4.16
CA ILE A 172 5.58 -7.58 3.53
C ILE A 172 6.10 -8.75 4.37
N LEU A 173 5.20 -9.66 4.74
CA LEU A 173 5.53 -10.89 5.44
C LEU A 173 5.29 -12.08 4.52
N THR A 174 6.29 -12.95 4.42
CA THR A 174 6.17 -14.26 3.76
C THR A 174 6.19 -15.37 4.80
N SER A 175 6.25 -16.63 4.36
CA SER A 175 6.41 -17.78 5.26
C SER A 175 7.77 -17.83 5.97
N SER A 176 8.80 -17.16 5.44
CA SER A 176 10.18 -17.27 5.94
C SER A 176 10.84 -15.93 6.24
N ASP A 177 10.35 -14.83 5.69
CA ASP A 177 11.03 -13.54 5.70
C ASP A 177 10.07 -12.37 5.88
N LEU A 178 10.62 -11.27 6.37
CA LEU A 178 9.98 -9.98 6.58
C LEU A 178 10.74 -8.92 5.80
N PHE A 179 10.02 -8.15 4.99
CA PHE A 179 10.60 -7.14 4.11
C PHE A 179 9.97 -5.77 4.33
N LEU A 180 10.82 -4.75 4.23
CA LEU A 180 10.41 -3.36 4.14
C LEU A 180 10.73 -2.83 2.73
N PHE A 181 9.73 -2.28 2.07
CA PHE A 181 9.87 -1.65 0.77
C PHE A 181 9.54 -0.14 0.82
N ASP A 182 10.26 0.62 0.02
CA ASP A 182 9.83 1.94 -0.45
C ASP A 182 8.97 1.74 -1.70
N GLU A 183 7.71 2.13 -1.63
CA GLU A 183 6.75 1.95 -2.72
C GLU A 183 6.35 3.30 -3.36
N ASP A 184 6.27 3.32 -4.69
CA ASP A 184 5.92 4.51 -5.48
C ASP A 184 4.43 4.57 -5.84
N TYR A 185 3.64 5.12 -4.92
CA TYR A 185 2.20 5.37 -5.12
C TYR A 185 1.86 6.59 -5.97
N ILE A 186 2.86 7.39 -6.32
CA ILE A 186 2.69 8.60 -7.13
C ILE A 186 2.70 8.20 -8.60
N SER A 187 3.73 7.45 -8.98
CA SER A 187 3.96 7.06 -10.36
C SER A 187 3.13 5.84 -10.78
N TYR A 188 2.80 4.95 -9.84
CA TYR A 188 2.05 3.71 -10.10
C TYR A 188 0.66 3.69 -9.43
N PRO A 189 -0.33 2.96 -10.01
CA PRO A 189 -0.29 2.39 -11.36
C PRO A 189 -0.17 3.48 -12.43
N LEU A 190 0.39 3.12 -13.58
CA LEU A 190 0.65 4.06 -14.66
C LEU A 190 -0.69 4.57 -15.23
N PRO A 191 -0.96 5.89 -15.28
CA PRO A 191 -2.19 6.41 -15.89
C PRO A 191 -2.29 6.03 -17.37
N GLU A 192 -3.50 5.82 -17.89
CA GLU A 192 -3.73 5.42 -19.29
C GLU A 192 -3.11 6.39 -20.32
N PHE A 193 -2.95 7.67 -19.95
CA PHE A 193 -2.37 8.69 -20.83
C PHE A 193 -0.82 8.76 -20.77
N ALA A 194 -0.18 8.06 -19.84
CA ALA A 194 1.27 8.07 -19.73
C ALA A 194 1.89 7.19 -20.82
N LYS A 195 2.88 7.76 -21.53
CA LYS A 195 3.49 7.14 -22.72
C LYS A 195 4.74 6.33 -22.41
N GLU A 196 5.38 6.61 -21.29
CA GLU A 196 6.64 6.01 -20.87
C GLU A 196 6.56 5.62 -19.40
N PRO A 197 7.19 4.50 -19.00
CA PRO A 197 7.25 4.11 -17.61
C PRO A 197 8.09 5.10 -16.79
N PRO A 198 7.81 5.23 -15.48
CA PRO A 198 8.63 6.02 -14.58
C PRO A 198 10.07 5.51 -14.53
N LYS A 199 11.03 6.40 -14.24
CA LYS A 199 12.45 6.01 -14.08
C LYS A 199 12.72 5.17 -12.83
N ARG A 200 11.83 5.25 -11.84
CA ARG A 200 11.95 4.57 -10.56
C ARG A 200 11.00 3.39 -10.56
N ASP A 201 11.49 2.23 -10.13
CA ASP A 201 10.66 1.04 -9.96
C ASP A 201 9.57 1.27 -8.91
N LYS A 202 8.46 0.54 -9.05
CA LYS A 202 7.33 0.62 -8.10
C LYS A 202 7.77 0.25 -6.69
N TYR A 203 8.62 -0.77 -6.54
CA TYR A 203 9.05 -1.30 -5.26
C TYR A 203 10.58 -1.28 -5.17
N GLN A 204 11.11 -0.63 -4.14
CA GLN A 204 12.53 -0.64 -3.83
C GLN A 204 12.74 -1.28 -2.45
N LEU A 205 13.52 -2.35 -2.38
CA LEU A 205 13.82 -3.01 -1.12
C LEU A 205 14.63 -2.06 -0.21
N ALA A 206 14.12 -1.83 0.99
CA ALA A 206 14.77 -1.03 2.02
C ALA A 206 15.46 -1.90 3.09
N ASP A 207 14.81 -2.98 3.55
CA ASP A 207 15.37 -3.95 4.49
C ASP A 207 14.70 -5.32 4.32
N GLY A 208 15.41 -6.39 4.66
CA GLY A 208 14.92 -7.76 4.57
C GLY A 208 15.55 -8.61 5.67
N ARG A 209 14.72 -9.32 6.44
CA ARG A 209 15.14 -10.13 7.59
C ARG A 209 14.41 -11.46 7.59
N ARG A 210 15.11 -12.55 7.94
CA ARG A 210 14.47 -13.87 8.07
C ARG A 210 13.64 -13.90 9.36
N ILE A 211 12.43 -14.44 9.29
CA ILE A 211 11.54 -14.61 10.45
C ILE A 211 12.18 -15.50 11.51
N ARG A 212 12.97 -16.51 11.11
CA ARG A 212 13.67 -17.39 12.06
C ARG A 212 14.72 -16.69 12.92
N ASP A 213 15.19 -15.52 12.49
CA ASP A 213 16.15 -14.73 13.24
C ASP A 213 15.42 -13.71 14.15
N LEU A 214 14.09 -13.68 14.17
CA LEU A 214 13.31 -12.80 15.04
C LEU A 214 13.27 -13.37 16.47
N ASP A 215 13.91 -12.68 17.41
CA ASP A 215 13.94 -13.04 18.84
C ASP A 215 12.64 -12.61 19.53
N ARG A 216 12.27 -11.33 19.37
CA ARG A 216 11.10 -10.76 20.07
C ARG A 216 10.45 -9.61 19.31
N VAL A 217 9.16 -9.41 19.58
CA VAL A 217 8.38 -8.27 19.11
C VAL A 217 7.95 -7.45 20.32
N LEU A 218 8.32 -6.17 20.34
CA LEU A 218 7.93 -5.24 21.39
C LEU A 218 6.82 -4.34 20.86
N MET A 219 5.80 -4.11 21.68
CA MET A 219 4.70 -3.22 21.35
C MET A 219 4.77 -1.93 22.15
N GLY A 220 4.64 -0.82 21.45
CA GLY A 220 4.49 0.50 22.02
C GLY A 220 5.79 1.08 22.60
N TYR A 221 5.97 2.36 22.34
CA TYR A 221 6.84 3.22 23.14
C TYR A 221 6.08 4.50 23.46
N GLN A 222 6.56 5.28 24.44
CA GLN A 222 5.80 6.39 25.04
C GLN A 222 5.24 7.40 24.01
N THR A 223 5.90 7.59 22.87
CA THR A 223 5.47 8.50 21.81
C THR A 223 4.52 7.85 20.79
N TYR A 224 4.59 6.53 20.58
CA TYR A 224 3.76 5.81 19.59
C TYR A 224 3.32 4.45 20.17
N PRO A 225 2.14 4.40 20.82
CA PRO A 225 1.67 3.19 21.49
C PRO A 225 1.34 2.05 20.53
N GLN A 226 1.09 2.35 19.25
CA GLN A 226 0.82 1.36 18.20
C GLN A 226 2.08 0.88 17.47
N ALA A 227 3.27 1.36 17.84
CA ALA A 227 4.50 0.98 17.17
C ALA A 227 4.88 -0.47 17.51
N LEU A 228 5.37 -1.20 16.51
CA LEU A 228 5.97 -2.51 16.66
C LEU A 228 7.48 -2.39 16.46
N THR A 229 8.25 -2.98 17.38
CA THR A 229 9.71 -3.10 17.24
C THR A 229 10.06 -4.58 17.10
N PHE A 230 10.63 -4.94 15.96
CA PHE A 230 11.15 -6.28 15.69
C PHE A 230 12.61 -6.34 16.12
N VAL A 231 12.93 -7.23 17.06
CA VAL A 231 14.31 -7.45 17.52
C VAL A 231 14.79 -8.77 16.94
N PHE A 232 15.85 -8.71 16.16
CA PHE A 232 16.44 -9.88 15.52
C PHE A 232 17.73 -10.29 16.23
N ASP A 233 17.96 -11.59 16.33
CA ASP A 233 19.22 -12.17 16.78
C ASP A 233 20.29 -11.97 15.70
N ASP A 234 21.40 -11.35 16.10
CA ASP A 234 22.48 -10.98 15.20
C ASP A 234 23.41 -12.18 14.94
N VAL A 235 22.87 -13.27 14.39
CA VAL A 235 23.64 -14.50 14.11
C VAL A 235 24.73 -14.23 13.07
N GLN A 236 24.57 -13.22 12.21
CA GLN A 236 25.59 -12.85 11.22
C GLN A 236 26.83 -12.17 11.84
N ASN A 237 26.76 -11.66 13.06
CA ASN A 237 27.91 -11.04 13.75
C ASN A 237 28.73 -12.02 14.61
N GLN A 238 28.34 -13.29 14.70
CA GLN A 238 29.11 -14.31 15.44
C GLN A 238 30.29 -14.90 14.66
N ASP A 239 30.40 -14.65 13.36
CA ASP A 239 31.54 -15.13 12.55
C ASP A 239 32.79 -14.23 12.65
N LEU A 240 32.75 -13.12 13.39
CA LEU A 240 33.91 -12.25 13.64
C LEU A 240 34.83 -12.74 14.78
N MET A 241 34.53 -13.88 15.41
CA MET A 241 35.34 -14.50 16.47
C MET A 241 36.02 -15.83 16.05
N GLN A 242 36.19 -16.10 14.74
CA GLN A 242 36.88 -17.32 14.26
C GLN A 242 38.37 -17.15 13.95
N ASN A 243 39.02 -16.05 14.38
CA ASN A 243 40.47 -15.85 14.22
C ASN A 243 41.21 -15.67 15.56
N LEU A 244 40.81 -16.38 16.61
CA LEU A 244 41.75 -16.71 17.69
C LEU A 244 42.46 -17.99 17.29
N THR A 245 43.57 -17.83 16.58
CA THR A 245 44.55 -18.87 16.33
C THR A 245 44.89 -19.55 17.66
N LEU A 246 44.39 -20.78 17.82
CA LEU A 246 44.91 -21.75 18.78
C LEU A 246 46.32 -22.09 18.30
N ASP A 247 47.29 -21.26 18.70
CA ASP A 247 48.69 -21.60 18.55
C ASP A 247 48.93 -22.90 19.33
N HIS A 248 49.37 -23.90 18.58
CA HIS A 248 49.80 -25.18 19.07
C HIS A 248 50.92 -24.97 20.10
N PHE A 249 50.64 -25.19 21.39
CA PHE A 249 51.70 -25.55 22.32
C PHE A 249 52.02 -27.04 22.14
N GLY A 250 52.96 -27.30 21.25
CA GLY A 250 53.78 -28.50 21.30
C GLY A 250 55.12 -28.15 21.97
N GLU A 251 55.35 -28.74 23.13
CA GLU A 251 56.56 -29.48 23.52
C GLU A 251 56.17 -30.54 24.56
#